data_AF-A0A529MFF3-F1
#
_entry.id   AF-A0A529MFF3-F1
#
_cell.length_a   1.000
_cell.length_b   1.000
_cell.length_c   1.000
_cell.angle_alpha   90.00
_cell.angle_beta   90.00
_cell.angle_gamma   90.00
#
_symmetry.space_group_name_H-M   'P 1'
#
loop_
_entity.id
_entity.type
_entity.pdbx_description
1 polymer ?
#
loop_
_entity_poly.entity_id
_entity_poly.type
_entity_poly.pdbx_seq_one_letter_code
_entity_poly.pdbx_strand_id
1 'polypeptide(L)'
;PKGLFTVPPKCYMHHQASFIPSFFPENVKLGQDADFFPYPPYASKPELGTPLEVAGTLVMITKDSKASREFIKFLQMPLAHELWMAQKSFVT
;
A
#
# COMPACT_ATOMS: atom_id res chain seq x y z
N PRO A 1 20.40 -7.35 -4.21
CA PRO A 1 21.09 -6.59 -3.14
C PRO A 1 22.34 -5.79 -3.58
N LYS A 2 23.20 -6.29 -4.50
CA LYS A 2 24.47 -5.60 -4.84
C LYS A 2 24.29 -4.14 -5.28
N GLY A 3 23.26 -3.83 -6.06
CA GLY A 3 22.98 -2.46 -6.53
C GLY A 3 22.62 -1.45 -5.44
N LEU A 4 22.14 -1.88 -4.27
CA LEU A 4 21.79 -0.99 -3.16
C LEU A 4 23.03 -0.48 -2.43
N PHE A 5 24.12 -1.25 -2.46
CA PHE A 5 25.35 -0.99 -1.72
C PHE A 5 26.54 -0.59 -2.61
N THR A 6 26.31 -0.30 -3.90
CA THR A 6 27.35 0.27 -4.79
C THR A 6 27.44 1.79 -4.67
N VAL A 7 28.57 2.35 -5.08
CA VAL A 7 28.75 3.79 -5.28
C VAL A 7 28.97 4.06 -6.77
N PRO A 8 28.05 4.76 -7.47
CA PRO A 8 26.74 5.21 -7.01
C PRO A 8 25.73 4.05 -6.83
N PRO A 9 24.67 4.23 -6.02
CA PRO A 9 23.61 3.22 -5.88
C PRO A 9 22.85 3.06 -7.19
N LYS A 10 22.50 1.81 -7.51
CA LYS A 10 21.75 1.45 -8.72
C LYS A 10 20.29 1.10 -8.46
N CYS A 11 19.90 0.93 -7.19
CA CYS A 11 18.51 0.75 -6.78
C CYS A 11 18.31 1.30 -5.36
N TYR A 12 17.04 1.54 -4.99
CA TYR A 12 16.64 2.03 -3.68
C TYR A 12 15.77 0.99 -2.97
N MET A 13 15.87 0.94 -1.64
CA MET A 13 14.92 0.24 -0.79
C MET A 13 13.99 1.28 -0.16
N HIS A 14 12.70 1.23 -0.52
CA HIS A 14 11.68 2.07 0.08
C HIS A 14 11.04 1.33 1.26
N HIS A 15 11.14 1.91 2.46
CA HIS A 15 10.41 1.49 3.65
C HIS A 15 9.07 2.25 3.68
N GLN A 16 8.13 1.79 2.87
CA GLN A 16 6.80 2.39 2.72
C GLN A 16 5.76 1.29 2.56
N ALA A 17 4.52 1.61 2.95
CA ALA A 17 3.40 0.72 2.81
C ALA A 17 2.96 0.51 1.34
N SER A 18 1.90 -0.27 1.16
CA SER A 18 1.39 -0.76 -0.13
C SER A 18 1.02 0.31 -1.19
N PHE A 19 0.94 1.59 -0.84
CA PHE A 19 0.57 2.66 -1.79
C PHE A 19 1.72 3.26 -2.59
N ILE A 20 2.97 2.97 -2.19
CA ILE A 20 4.13 3.61 -2.79
C ILE A 20 4.23 3.49 -4.33
N PRO A 21 3.68 2.45 -5.00
CA PRO A 21 3.66 2.40 -6.46
C PRO A 21 3.04 3.61 -7.15
N SER A 22 2.08 4.28 -6.52
CA SER A 22 1.39 5.44 -7.10
C SER A 22 2.26 6.70 -7.15
N PHE A 23 3.41 6.68 -6.47
CA PHE A 23 4.42 7.74 -6.49
C PHE A 23 5.60 7.42 -7.41
N PHE A 24 5.67 6.21 -7.99
CA PHE A 24 6.75 5.85 -8.89
C PHE A 24 6.59 6.53 -10.26
N PRO A 25 7.71 6.87 -10.94
CA PRO A 25 7.68 7.36 -12.30
C PRO A 25 6.91 6.43 -13.25
N GLU A 26 6.26 6.98 -14.27
CA GLU A 26 5.41 6.22 -15.21
C GLU A 26 6.15 5.09 -15.94
N ASN A 27 7.47 5.18 -16.06
CA ASN A 27 8.30 4.17 -16.71
C ASN A 27 8.67 2.98 -15.81
N VAL A 28 8.31 3.00 -14.51
CA VAL A 28 8.56 1.90 -13.58
C VAL A 28 7.44 0.86 -13.67
N LYS A 29 7.79 -0.38 -14.00
CA LYS A 29 6.85 -1.50 -14.06
C LYS A 29 6.94 -2.36 -12.81
N LEU A 30 5.84 -2.47 -12.07
CA LEU A 30 5.74 -3.36 -10.90
C LEU A 30 5.93 -4.83 -11.31
N GLY A 31 6.66 -5.58 -10.49
CA GLY A 31 7.03 -6.97 -10.77
C GLY A 31 8.19 -7.14 -11.75
N GLN A 32 8.67 -6.05 -12.37
CA GLN A 32 9.86 -6.05 -13.22
C GLN A 32 10.96 -5.13 -12.66
N ASP A 33 10.61 -3.86 -12.39
CA ASP A 33 11.53 -2.82 -11.96
C ASP A 33 11.45 -2.55 -10.44
N ALA A 34 10.32 -2.87 -9.82
CA ALA A 34 10.09 -2.76 -8.38
C ALA A 34 9.28 -3.95 -7.87
N ASP A 35 9.63 -4.43 -6.67
CA ASP A 35 8.96 -5.55 -6.01
C ASP A 35 8.82 -5.27 -4.51
N PHE A 36 7.89 -5.98 -3.86
CA PHE A 36 7.65 -5.89 -2.42
C PHE A 36 8.14 -7.14 -1.72
N PHE A 37 8.58 -7.01 -0.48
CA PHE A 37 8.88 -8.15 0.38
C PHE A 37 8.45 -7.84 1.80
N PRO A 38 7.96 -8.84 2.56
CA PRO A 38 7.62 -8.65 3.96
C PRO A 38 8.87 -8.39 4.79
N TYR A 39 8.69 -7.82 5.98
CA TYR A 39 9.79 -7.70 6.92
C TYR A 39 10.23 -9.07 7.42
N PRO A 40 11.51 -9.24 7.76
CA PRO A 40 11.97 -10.45 8.42
C PRO A 40 11.24 -10.60 9.77
N PRO A 41 10.83 -11.83 10.15
CA PRO A 41 10.31 -12.10 11.48
C PRO A 41 11.27 -11.70 12.59
N TYR A 42 10.74 -11.32 13.74
CA TYR A 42 11.55 -11.04 14.92
C TYR A 42 12.18 -12.33 15.45
N ALA A 43 13.51 -12.45 15.36
CA ALA A 43 14.24 -13.63 15.81
C ALA A 43 13.99 -13.98 17.29
N SER A 44 13.79 -12.97 18.15
CA SER A 44 13.50 -13.16 19.58
C SER A 44 12.04 -13.52 19.88
N LYS A 45 11.13 -13.37 18.92
CA LYS A 45 9.68 -13.56 19.07
C LYS A 45 9.06 -14.20 17.82
N PRO A 46 9.49 -15.44 17.47
CA PRO A 46 9.01 -16.12 16.26
C PRO A 46 7.50 -16.36 16.25
N GLU A 47 6.86 -16.40 17.42
CA GLU A 47 5.42 -16.60 17.59
C GLU A 47 4.56 -15.46 17.02
N LEU A 48 5.13 -14.26 16.82
CA LEU A 48 4.43 -13.12 16.22
C LEU A 48 4.26 -13.22 14.70
N GLY A 49 4.92 -14.20 14.07
CA GLY A 49 4.82 -14.43 12.63
C GLY A 49 5.61 -13.41 11.79
N THR A 50 5.16 -13.24 10.54
CA THR A 50 5.84 -12.37 9.56
C THR A 50 5.20 -10.98 9.55
N PRO A 51 5.92 -9.93 9.92
CA PRO A 51 5.38 -8.58 9.90
C PRO A 51 5.14 -8.10 8.47
N LEU A 52 3.96 -7.52 8.25
CA LEU A 52 3.59 -6.87 7.01
C LEU A 52 3.24 -5.41 7.28
N GLU A 53 3.91 -4.50 6.58
CA GLU A 53 3.55 -3.08 6.59
C GLU A 53 2.52 -2.83 5.50
N VAL A 54 1.31 -2.47 5.92
CA VAL A 54 0.20 -2.12 5.03
C VAL A 54 -0.26 -0.71 5.33
N ALA A 55 -0.89 -0.07 4.36
CA ALA A 55 -1.56 1.20 4.56
C ALA A 55 -3.08 0.97 4.55
N GLY A 56 -3.78 1.85 5.26
CA GLY A 56 -5.23 1.84 5.36
C GLY A 56 -5.78 3.26 5.21
N THR A 57 -7.01 3.35 4.72
CA THR A 57 -7.75 4.62 4.64
C THR A 57 -8.86 4.60 5.67
N LEU A 58 -8.91 5.65 6.50
CA LEU A 58 -10.03 5.86 7.42
C LEU A 58 -10.92 6.98 6.86
N VAL A 59 -12.21 6.68 6.69
CA VAL A 59 -13.22 7.68 6.30
C VAL A 59 -14.17 7.89 7.47
N MET A 60 -14.39 9.15 7.83
CA MET A 60 -15.28 9.54 8.93
C MET A 60 -16.25 10.64 8.50
N ILE A 61 -17.47 10.59 9.03
CA ILE A 61 -18.48 11.64 8.84
C ILE A 61 -18.24 12.73 9.89
N THR A 62 -17.79 13.91 9.46
CA THR A 62 -17.60 15.07 10.34
C THR A 62 -18.88 15.89 10.52
N LYS A 63 -19.79 15.85 9.55
CA LYS A 63 -21.14 16.42 9.62
C LYS A 63 -22.16 15.42 9.10
N ASP A 64 -23.09 15.04 9.95
CA ASP A 64 -24.10 14.06 9.59
C ASP A 64 -25.15 14.63 8.63
N SER A 65 -25.43 13.87 7.58
CA SER A 65 -26.41 14.19 6.55
C SER A 65 -26.81 12.91 5.80
N LYS A 66 -27.93 12.96 5.09
CA LYS A 66 -28.33 11.85 4.21
C LYS A 66 -27.23 11.55 3.18
N ALA A 67 -26.64 12.59 2.57
CA ALA A 67 -25.60 12.43 1.56
C ALA A 67 -24.33 11.75 2.11
N SER A 68 -23.86 12.16 3.29
CA SER A 68 -22.67 11.56 3.91
C SER A 68 -22.88 10.09 4.28
N ARG A 69 -24.09 9.73 4.74
CA ARG A 69 -24.44 8.32 5.04
C ARG A 69 -24.50 7.47 3.78
N GLU A 70 -25.12 7.96 2.71
CA GLU A 70 -25.16 7.22 1.43
C GLU A 70 -23.76 7.08 0.81
N PHE A 71 -22.88 8.08 0.97
CA PHE A 71 -21.50 7.96 0.52
C PHE A 71 -20.73 6.85 1.28
N ILE A 72 -20.84 6.79 2.61
CA ILE A 72 -20.24 5.68 3.37
C ILE A 72 -20.79 4.32 2.93
N LYS A 73 -22.09 4.21 2.66
CA LYS A 73 -22.68 2.96 2.12
C LYS A 73 -22.09 2.58 0.77
N PHE A 74 -21.88 3.56 -0.12
CA PHE A 74 -21.19 3.32 -1.39
C PHE A 74 -19.77 2.79 -1.16
N LEU A 75 -19.01 3.38 -0.22
CA LEU A 75 -17.67 2.93 0.11
C LEU A 75 -17.61 1.52 0.71
N GLN A 76 -18.71 1.00 1.25
CA GLN A 76 -18.82 -0.38 1.77
C GLN A 76 -19.13 -1.41 0.67
N MET A 77 -19.38 -0.97 -0.57
CA MET A 77 -19.69 -1.88 -1.67
C MET A 77 -18.40 -2.48 -2.26
N PRO A 78 -18.38 -3.79 -2.60
CA PRO A 78 -17.26 -4.42 -3.31
C PRO A 78 -16.80 -3.63 -4.54
N LEU A 79 -17.75 -3.09 -5.31
CA LEU A 79 -17.48 -2.27 -6.48
C LEU A 79 -16.62 -1.04 -6.17
N ALA A 80 -16.86 -0.36 -5.05
CA ALA A 80 -16.06 0.81 -4.68
C ALA A 80 -14.60 0.42 -4.41
N HIS A 81 -14.37 -0.71 -3.74
CA HIS A 81 -13.04 -1.26 -3.51
C HIS A 81 -12.35 -1.67 -4.82
N GLU A 82 -13.06 -2.33 -5.73
CA GLU A 82 -12.55 -2.73 -7.04
C GLU A 82 -12.15 -1.53 -7.91
N LEU A 83 -13.01 -0.50 -7.97
CA LEU A 83 -12.73 0.72 -8.72
C LEU A 83 -11.49 1.43 -8.17
N TRP A 84 -11.33 1.49 -6.85
CA TRP A 84 -10.16 2.11 -6.25
C TRP A 84 -8.88 1.34 -6.52
N MET A 85 -8.90 0.01 -6.41
CA MET A 85 -7.77 -0.85 -6.81
C MET A 85 -7.37 -0.66 -8.27
N ALA A 86 -8.36 -0.62 -9.17
CA ALA A 86 -8.12 -0.40 -10.60
C ALA A 86 -7.48 0.96 -10.89
N GLN A 87 -7.76 1.96 -10.05
CA GLN A 87 -7.16 3.30 -10.12
C GLN A 87 -5.83 3.42 -9.38
N LYS A 88 -5.17 2.30 -9.06
CA LYS A 88 -3.89 2.24 -8.33
C LYS A 88 -4.00 2.74 -6.88
N SER A 89 -5.17 2.64 -6.26
CA SER A 89 -5.40 2.95 -4.85
C SER A 89 -5.63 1.66 -4.03
N PHE A 90 -6.00 1.82 -2.76
CA PHE A 90 -6.14 0.72 -1.80
C PHE A 90 -7.37 -0.16 -2.03
N VAL A 91 -7.33 -1.37 -1.46
CA VAL A 91 -8.54 -2.02 -0.95
C VAL A 91 -9.04 -1.16 0.21
N THR A 92 -10.29 -0.68 0.13
CA THR A 92 -10.92 0.06 1.24
C THR A 92 -11.77 -0.84 2.13
#